data_AF-A0A945CI76-F1
#
_entry.id   AF-A0A945CI76-F1
#
_cell.length_a   1.000
_cell.length_b   1.000
_cell.length_c   1.000
_cell.angle_alpha   90.00
_cell.angle_beta   90.00
_cell.angle_gamma   90.00
#
_symmetry.space_group_name_H-M   'P 1'
#
loop_
_entity.id
_entity.type
_entity.pdbx_description
1 polymer ?
#
loop_
_entity_poly.entity_id
_entity_poly.type
_entity_poly.pdbx_seq_one_letter_code
_entity_poly.pdbx_strand_id
1 'polypeptide(L)'
;MRGNSKARSRSNAGECALCIGVSLWLLVVGCDHGLEATPPGPTGISGRVTFIGIWPDEVEQVAVAVYREVPQQLEDFFALTGADTEVELGAENYDYFVPIEADGVYQWVVVAWRRKDSFWDFSSLLGCHYLPGEELPGQVAVRRGQVTRDIDIVVDLGILQGEKIPGMDICERVLPAELLAVRDQGD
;
A
#
# COMPACT_ATOMS: atom_id res chain seq x y z
N MET A 1 -25.25 17.57 -90.39
CA MET A 1 -26.67 17.83 -90.03
C MET A 1 -26.65 18.69 -88.77
N ARG A 2 -26.98 19.99 -88.87
CA ARG A 2 -28.29 20.59 -88.47
C ARG A 2 -28.69 20.18 -87.05
N GLY A 3 -28.94 21.06 -86.08
CA GLY A 3 -29.08 22.51 -86.05
C GLY A 3 -29.15 22.98 -84.58
N ASN A 4 -28.76 24.24 -84.33
CA ASN A 4 -29.59 25.33 -83.82
C ASN A 4 -30.65 24.96 -82.75
N SER A 5 -30.54 25.58 -81.57
CA SER A 5 -31.54 26.58 -81.16
C SER A 5 -31.07 27.40 -79.94
N LYS A 6 -31.01 28.72 -80.14
CA LYS A 6 -31.00 29.75 -79.09
C LYS A 6 -32.39 29.83 -78.46
N ALA A 7 -32.46 30.04 -77.15
CA ALA A 7 -33.54 30.83 -76.56
C ALA A 7 -33.05 31.57 -75.30
N ARG A 8 -33.31 32.87 -75.33
CA ARG A 8 -33.04 33.93 -74.34
C ARG A 8 -34.19 33.98 -73.34
N SER A 9 -33.90 34.27 -72.06
CA SER A 9 -34.70 35.18 -71.22
C SER A 9 -33.89 35.44 -69.94
N ARG A 10 -33.16 36.55 -69.84
CA ARG A 10 -33.54 37.88 -69.31
C ARG A 10 -33.81 37.93 -67.80
N SER A 11 -33.05 38.84 -67.20
CA SER A 11 -32.96 39.31 -65.82
C SER A 11 -34.25 39.92 -65.28
N ASN A 12 -34.38 39.95 -63.95
CA ASN A 12 -34.59 41.17 -63.14
C ASN A 12 -34.52 40.74 -61.65
N ALA A 13 -33.56 41.25 -60.89
CA ALA A 13 -33.63 42.52 -60.15
C ALA A 13 -34.71 42.49 -59.07
N GLY A 14 -34.24 42.37 -57.83
CA GLY A 14 -35.04 42.33 -56.61
C GLY A 14 -34.11 42.51 -55.42
N GLU A 15 -33.57 43.71 -55.29
CA GLU A 15 -32.93 44.19 -54.08
C GLU A 15 -33.98 44.27 -52.96
N CYS A 16 -33.78 43.53 -51.86
CA CYS A 16 -34.40 43.86 -50.57
C CYS A 16 -33.33 43.75 -49.49
N ALA A 17 -32.82 44.93 -49.18
CA ALA A 17 -32.36 45.43 -47.90
C ALA A 17 -32.44 44.52 -46.65
N LEU A 18 -31.35 44.60 -45.88
CA LEU A 18 -31.26 44.51 -44.42
C LEU A 18 -31.67 43.17 -43.76
N CYS A 19 -30.64 42.43 -43.33
CA CYS A 19 -30.58 41.90 -41.96
C CYS A 19 -29.14 42.03 -41.46
N ILE A 20 -28.95 42.99 -40.56
CA ILE A 20 -27.78 43.15 -39.70
C ILE A 20 -27.73 41.90 -38.81
N GLY A 21 -26.62 41.15 -38.85
CA GLY A 21 -26.45 39.94 -38.05
C GLY A 21 -25.01 39.47 -38.06
N VAL A 22 -24.21 40.06 -37.18
CA VAL A 22 -22.79 39.81 -36.92
C VAL A 22 -22.49 38.31 -36.87
N SER A 23 -21.91 37.78 -37.94
CA SER A 23 -21.35 36.42 -37.97
C SER A 23 -19.89 36.47 -37.52
N LEU A 24 -19.69 36.79 -36.24
CA LEU A 24 -18.43 36.59 -35.52
C LEU A 24 -18.48 35.18 -34.92
N TRP A 25 -18.27 34.18 -35.78
CA TRP A 25 -18.15 32.79 -35.38
C TRP A 25 -16.68 32.37 -35.42
N LEU A 26 -16.27 31.70 -34.34
CA LEU A 26 -15.09 30.85 -34.19
C LEU A 26 -13.74 31.51 -33.93
N LEU A 27 -13.62 32.27 -32.85
CA LEU A 27 -12.38 32.31 -32.09
C LEU A 27 -12.67 32.19 -30.60
N VAL A 28 -11.90 31.31 -29.95
CA VAL A 28 -11.74 31.16 -28.49
C VAL A 28 -12.79 30.32 -27.76
N VAL A 29 -12.77 29.00 -27.97
CA VAL A 29 -12.98 28.05 -26.87
C VAL A 29 -11.88 27.00 -26.94
N GLY A 30 -10.65 27.43 -26.68
CA GLY A 30 -9.62 26.52 -26.21
C GLY A 30 -9.86 26.32 -24.72
N CYS A 31 -10.62 25.29 -24.36
CA CYS A 31 -10.62 24.79 -22.99
C CYS A 31 -9.27 24.11 -22.77
N ASP A 32 -8.31 24.91 -22.33
CA ASP A 32 -7.04 24.47 -21.77
C ASP A 32 -7.36 23.78 -20.44
N HIS A 33 -7.85 22.54 -20.51
CA HIS A 33 -7.88 21.67 -19.34
C HIS A 33 -6.45 21.21 -19.10
N GLY A 34 -5.70 22.10 -18.45
CA GLY A 34 -4.41 21.78 -17.87
C GLY A 34 -4.54 20.46 -17.11
N LEU A 35 -3.60 19.56 -17.38
CA LEU A 35 -3.50 18.24 -16.80
C LEU A 35 -3.63 18.36 -15.28
N GLU A 36 -4.82 18.10 -14.74
CA GLU A 36 -4.99 17.86 -13.31
C GLU A 36 -4.19 16.59 -13.02
N ALA A 37 -2.96 16.77 -12.54
CA ALA A 37 -2.20 15.68 -11.98
C ALA A 37 -3.04 15.12 -10.83
N THR A 38 -3.65 13.96 -11.03
CA THR A 38 -4.29 13.22 -9.95
C THR A 38 -3.26 13.15 -8.81
N PRO A 39 -3.61 13.61 -7.60
CA PRO A 39 -2.71 13.49 -6.46
C PRO A 39 -2.22 12.03 -6.43
N PRO A 40 -0.90 11.79 -6.28
CA PRO A 40 -0.42 10.43 -6.22
C PRO A 40 -1.23 9.69 -5.16
N GLY A 41 -1.74 8.51 -5.52
CA GLY A 41 -2.51 7.68 -4.61
C GLY A 41 -1.70 7.35 -3.34
N PRO A 42 -2.35 6.76 -2.32
CA PRO A 42 -1.64 6.36 -1.10
C PRO A 42 -0.44 5.48 -1.46
N THR A 43 0.67 5.69 -0.76
CA THR A 43 1.88 4.86 -0.87
C THR A 43 2.04 4.07 0.41
N GLY A 44 2.23 2.76 0.30
CA GLY A 44 2.33 1.92 1.49
C GLY A 44 2.32 0.43 1.20
N ILE A 45 2.22 -0.33 2.27
CA ILE A 45 2.09 -1.78 2.27
C ILE A 45 0.75 -2.12 2.93
N SER A 46 0.02 -3.07 2.35
CA SER A 46 -1.22 -3.59 2.94
C SER A 46 -1.30 -5.10 2.81
N GLY A 47 -1.99 -5.73 3.76
CA GLY A 47 -2.32 -7.13 3.70
C GLY A 47 -3.28 -7.49 4.83
N ARG A 48 -3.41 -8.78 5.08
CA ARG A 48 -4.20 -9.35 6.16
C ARG A 48 -3.31 -10.05 7.16
N VAL A 49 -3.51 -9.77 8.44
CA VAL A 49 -3.04 -10.64 9.53
C VAL A 49 -4.15 -11.63 9.86
N THR A 50 -3.85 -12.91 9.87
CA THR A 50 -4.76 -13.97 10.33
C THR A 50 -4.22 -14.55 11.63
N PHE A 51 -5.03 -14.48 12.68
CA PHE A 51 -4.70 -14.97 14.01
C PHE A 51 -5.28 -16.37 14.22
N ILE A 52 -4.41 -17.30 14.63
CA ILE A 52 -4.76 -18.68 14.98
C ILE A 52 -4.59 -18.84 16.48
N GLY A 53 -5.52 -19.57 17.12
CA GLY A 53 -5.47 -19.86 18.55
C GLY A 53 -6.29 -18.88 19.39
N ILE A 54 -5.96 -18.82 20.68
CA ILE A 54 -6.70 -18.05 21.68
C ILE A 54 -5.87 -16.84 22.07
N TRP A 55 -6.49 -15.66 22.00
CA TRP A 55 -5.92 -14.41 22.49
C TRP A 55 -5.73 -14.47 24.02
N PRO A 56 -4.49 -14.30 24.52
CA PRO A 56 -4.25 -14.15 25.94
C PRO A 56 -4.76 -12.79 26.48
N ASP A 57 -5.29 -12.78 27.70
CA ASP A 57 -5.84 -11.56 28.34
C ASP A 57 -4.75 -10.51 28.63
N GLU A 58 -3.48 -10.93 28.75
CA GLU A 58 -2.34 -10.05 29.01
C GLU A 58 -1.86 -9.23 27.81
N VAL A 59 -2.34 -9.52 26.60
CA VAL A 59 -1.94 -8.78 25.39
C VAL A 59 -2.47 -7.36 25.49
N GLU A 60 -1.57 -6.37 25.54
CA GLU A 60 -1.96 -4.96 25.57
C GLU A 60 -2.03 -4.38 24.17
N GLN A 61 -1.11 -4.78 23.29
CA GLN A 61 -1.00 -4.22 21.96
C GLN A 61 -0.37 -5.20 20.98
N VAL A 62 -0.85 -5.14 19.74
CA VAL A 62 -0.26 -5.78 18.57
C VAL A 62 -0.05 -4.71 17.51
N ALA A 63 1.03 -4.82 16.74
CA ALA A 63 1.33 -3.90 15.65
C ALA A 63 1.92 -4.64 14.45
N VAL A 64 1.62 -4.16 13.25
CA VAL A 64 2.34 -4.55 12.04
C VAL A 64 3.44 -3.53 11.80
N ALA A 65 4.71 -3.95 11.87
CA ALA A 65 5.87 -3.09 11.70
C ALA A 65 6.63 -3.40 10.41
N VAL A 66 7.12 -2.36 9.74
CA VAL A 66 7.87 -2.46 8.49
C VAL A 66 9.27 -1.92 8.70
N TYR A 67 10.26 -2.73 8.35
CA TYR A 67 11.67 -2.38 8.36
C TYR A 67 12.24 -2.37 6.96
N ARG A 68 12.99 -1.30 6.65
CA ARG A 68 13.78 -1.22 5.42
C ARG A 68 14.94 -2.22 5.46
N GLU A 69 15.64 -2.27 6.58
CA GLU A 69 16.77 -3.16 6.86
C GLU A 69 16.46 -3.97 8.11
N VAL A 70 16.85 -5.25 8.13
CA VAL A 70 16.64 -6.10 9.31
C VAL A 70 17.46 -5.57 10.50
N PRO A 71 16.86 -5.39 11.69
CA PRO A 71 17.59 -4.93 12.88
C PRO A 71 18.85 -5.77 13.18
N GLN A 72 19.98 -5.10 13.39
CA GLN A 72 21.25 -5.75 13.74
C GLN A 72 21.59 -5.60 15.23
N GLN A 73 20.95 -4.67 15.92
CA GLN A 73 21.05 -4.44 17.36
C GLN A 73 19.70 -3.97 17.92
N LEU A 74 19.56 -3.91 19.25
CA LEU A 74 18.30 -3.55 19.91
C LEU A 74 17.82 -2.15 19.56
N GLU A 75 18.73 -1.21 19.38
CA GLU A 75 18.40 0.16 18.99
C GLU A 75 17.74 0.22 17.60
N ASP A 76 18.12 -0.69 16.69
CA ASP A 76 17.58 -0.76 15.33
C ASP A 76 16.12 -1.24 15.32
N PHE A 77 15.68 -1.95 16.37
CA PHE A 77 14.29 -2.37 16.52
C PHE A 77 13.34 -1.16 16.56
N PHE A 78 13.80 -0.01 17.06
CA PHE A 78 13.01 1.22 17.08
C PHE A 78 13.15 2.05 15.80
N ALA A 79 14.03 1.66 14.88
CA ALA A 79 14.28 2.34 13.59
C ALA A 79 13.36 1.81 12.47
N LEU A 80 12.10 1.53 12.81
CA LEU A 80 11.07 1.11 11.85
C LEU A 80 10.74 2.22 10.84
N THR A 81 10.40 1.83 9.61
CA THR A 81 9.95 2.80 8.57
C THR A 81 8.51 3.23 8.80
N GLY A 82 7.67 2.31 9.24
CA GLY A 82 6.27 2.58 9.54
C GLY A 82 5.66 1.43 10.33
N ALA A 83 4.55 1.71 11.00
CA ALA A 83 3.77 0.69 11.68
C ALA A 83 2.28 1.01 11.60
N ASP A 84 1.49 -0.06 11.67
CA ASP A 84 0.07 -0.02 11.99
C ASP A 84 -0.10 -0.55 13.41
N THR A 85 -0.46 0.34 14.34
CA THR A 85 -0.57 0.05 15.77
C THR A 85 -2.02 -0.09 16.24
N GLU A 86 -2.97 -0.09 15.32
CA GLU A 86 -4.41 -0.12 15.58
C GLU A 86 -5.01 -1.52 15.42
N VAL A 87 -4.18 -2.56 15.52
CA VAL A 87 -4.61 -3.96 15.40
C VAL A 87 -5.66 -4.28 16.46
N GLU A 88 -6.82 -4.72 16.01
CA GLU A 88 -7.95 -5.07 16.88
C GLU A 88 -7.67 -6.38 17.63
N LEU A 89 -7.55 -6.29 18.96
CA LEU A 89 -7.35 -7.45 19.82
C LEU A 89 -8.61 -8.33 19.84
N GLY A 90 -8.42 -9.65 19.81
CA GLY A 90 -9.53 -10.61 19.77
C GLY A 90 -10.06 -10.90 18.37
N ALA A 91 -9.58 -10.22 17.33
CA ALA A 91 -9.97 -10.48 15.95
C ALA A 91 -9.34 -11.79 15.43
N GLU A 92 -10.07 -12.50 14.58
CA GLU A 92 -9.53 -13.62 13.80
C GLU A 92 -8.72 -13.12 12.60
N ASN A 93 -9.14 -12.00 12.01
CA ASN A 93 -8.50 -11.39 10.85
C ASN A 93 -8.47 -9.87 11.01
N TYR A 94 -7.36 -9.26 10.63
CA TYR A 94 -7.19 -7.81 10.64
C TYR A 94 -6.56 -7.35 9.32
N ASP A 95 -7.25 -6.45 8.61
CA ASP A 95 -6.74 -5.84 7.38
C ASP A 95 -5.96 -4.58 7.74
N TYR A 96 -4.65 -4.58 7.48
CA TYR A 96 -3.74 -3.51 7.90
C TYR A 96 -3.30 -2.63 6.73
N PHE A 97 -2.88 -1.41 7.05
CA PHE A 97 -2.20 -0.53 6.10
C PHE A 97 -1.09 0.25 6.77
N VAL A 98 0.15 0.05 6.31
CA VAL A 98 1.31 0.82 6.76
C VAL A 98 1.66 1.87 5.70
N PRO A 99 1.52 3.18 5.99
CA PRO A 99 1.96 4.24 5.08
C PRO A 99 3.48 4.25 4.97
N ILE A 100 4.00 4.32 3.74
CA ILE A 100 5.44 4.33 3.45
C ILE A 100 5.72 5.42 2.42
N GLU A 101 6.55 6.41 2.77
CA GLU A 101 6.74 7.60 1.92
C GLU A 101 7.82 7.45 0.83
N ALA A 102 8.75 6.53 1.06
CA ALA A 102 9.95 6.38 0.26
C ALA A 102 9.93 5.08 -0.55
N ASP A 103 10.30 5.20 -1.82
CA ASP A 103 10.55 4.06 -2.70
C ASP A 103 11.67 3.19 -2.12
N GLY A 104 11.59 1.89 -2.41
CA GLY A 104 12.63 0.96 -2.03
C GLY A 104 12.13 -0.46 -1.85
N VAL A 105 13.04 -1.30 -1.38
CA VAL A 105 12.75 -2.68 -0.97
C VAL A 105 12.85 -2.73 0.54
N TYR A 106 11.79 -3.22 1.18
CA TYR A 106 11.66 -3.37 2.62
C TYR A 106 11.88 -4.82 2.97
N GLN A 107 12.89 -5.09 3.78
CA GLN A 107 13.38 -6.45 4.01
C GLN A 107 12.52 -7.25 4.98
N TRP A 108 11.75 -6.57 5.83
CA TRP A 108 11.07 -7.23 6.93
C TRP A 108 9.74 -6.56 7.25
N VAL A 109 8.65 -7.31 7.08
CA VAL A 109 7.31 -6.92 7.53
C VAL A 109 6.89 -7.93 8.59
N VAL A 110 6.64 -7.45 9.80
CA VAL A 110 6.45 -8.30 10.98
C VAL A 110 5.19 -7.93 11.74
N VAL A 111 4.63 -8.91 12.43
CA VAL A 111 3.67 -8.66 13.50
C VAL A 111 4.43 -8.76 14.81
N ALA A 112 4.28 -7.74 15.65
CA ALA A 112 4.84 -7.70 16.97
C ALA A 112 3.74 -7.53 18.02
N TRP A 113 4.01 -7.95 19.25
CA TRP A 113 3.13 -7.75 20.40
C TRP A 113 3.85 -7.25 21.66
N ARG A 114 3.07 -6.80 22.63
CA ARG A 114 3.56 -6.63 24.01
C ARG A 114 2.48 -6.93 25.04
N ARG A 115 2.94 -7.34 26.22
CA ARG A 115 2.10 -7.46 27.41
C ARG A 115 1.82 -6.11 28.03
N LYS A 116 0.84 -6.10 28.93
CA LYS A 116 0.60 -4.96 29.79
C LYS A 116 1.85 -4.55 30.56
N ASP A 117 2.13 -3.24 30.60
CA ASP A 117 3.25 -2.66 31.35
C ASP A 117 4.65 -3.18 30.91
N SER A 118 4.75 -3.74 29.71
CA SER A 118 6.01 -4.25 29.12
C SER A 118 6.46 -3.38 27.95
N PHE A 119 7.77 -3.40 27.67
CA PHE A 119 8.36 -2.71 26.53
C PHE A 119 8.39 -3.60 25.29
N TRP A 120 8.51 -2.96 24.13
CA TRP A 120 8.77 -3.65 22.87
C TRP A 120 10.24 -4.04 22.77
N ASP A 121 10.53 -5.30 22.44
CA ASP A 121 11.88 -5.81 22.18
C ASP A 121 11.81 -7.03 21.22
N PHE A 122 12.87 -7.83 21.12
CA PHE A 122 12.87 -9.00 20.23
C PHE A 122 11.98 -10.17 20.70
N SER A 123 11.61 -10.21 21.99
CA SER A 123 10.58 -11.13 22.48
C SER A 123 9.19 -10.77 21.94
N SER A 124 9.00 -9.53 21.47
CA SER A 124 7.76 -9.06 20.86
C SER A 124 7.46 -9.68 19.48
N LEU A 125 8.36 -10.43 18.84
CA LEU A 125 8.08 -10.97 17.49
C LEU A 125 7.03 -12.09 17.52
N LEU A 126 5.93 -11.91 16.78
CA LEU A 126 4.86 -12.91 16.60
C LEU A 126 4.87 -13.61 15.25
N GLY A 127 5.49 -13.01 14.23
CA GLY A 127 5.49 -13.54 12.88
C GLY A 127 5.97 -12.52 11.87
N CYS A 128 6.12 -12.96 10.62
CA CYS A 128 6.57 -12.14 9.52
C CYS A 128 5.92 -12.57 8.21
N HIS A 129 5.93 -11.66 7.23
CA HIS A 129 5.61 -12.01 5.86
C HIS A 129 6.72 -12.86 5.24
N TYR A 130 6.35 -13.97 4.62
CA TYR A 130 7.22 -14.81 3.78
C TYR A 130 6.38 -15.55 2.74
N LEU A 131 7.02 -15.99 1.66
CA LEU A 131 6.34 -16.75 0.60
C LEU A 131 6.47 -18.27 0.84
N PRO A 132 5.49 -19.08 0.43
CA PRO A 132 5.57 -20.54 0.58
C PRO A 132 6.81 -21.13 -0.08
N GLY A 133 7.58 -21.91 0.69
CA GLY A 133 8.80 -22.56 0.22
C GLY A 133 10.06 -21.71 0.31
N GLU A 134 9.95 -20.45 0.74
CA GLU A 134 11.10 -19.60 1.03
C GLU A 134 11.67 -19.90 2.42
N GLU A 135 12.97 -19.69 2.55
CA GLU A 135 13.72 -19.88 3.79
C GLU A 135 14.03 -18.57 4.51
N LEU A 136 13.67 -17.44 3.91
CA LEU A 136 13.89 -16.09 4.42
C LEU A 136 12.58 -15.29 4.35
N PRO A 137 12.45 -14.22 5.16
CA PRO A 137 11.32 -13.31 5.08
C PRO A 137 11.16 -12.72 3.67
N GLY A 138 9.90 -12.51 3.30
CA GLY A 138 9.54 -11.93 2.01
C GLY A 138 9.87 -10.44 1.99
N GLN A 139 10.69 -10.02 1.02
CA GLN A 139 10.99 -8.62 0.80
C GLN A 139 9.87 -7.94 0.01
N VAL A 140 9.52 -6.71 0.37
CA VAL A 140 8.41 -5.97 -0.22
C VAL A 140 8.93 -4.73 -0.95
N ALA A 141 8.71 -4.67 -2.27
CA ALA A 141 9.01 -3.48 -3.05
C ALA A 141 7.87 -2.46 -2.95
N VAL A 142 8.19 -1.21 -2.61
CA VAL A 142 7.23 -0.09 -2.57
C VAL A 142 7.62 0.95 -3.60
N ARG A 143 6.60 1.49 -4.28
CA ARG A 143 6.74 2.57 -5.27
C ARG A 143 5.78 3.69 -4.95
N ARG A 144 6.26 4.93 -4.99
CA ARG A 144 5.46 6.13 -4.73
C ARG A 144 4.23 6.18 -5.61
N GLY A 145 3.12 6.55 -4.99
CA GLY A 145 1.78 6.57 -5.59
C GLY A 145 1.12 5.19 -5.67
N GLN A 146 1.71 4.14 -5.09
CA GLN A 146 1.20 2.77 -5.14
C GLN A 146 1.16 2.13 -3.75
N VAL A 147 0.10 1.35 -3.50
CA VAL A 147 0.02 0.44 -2.36
C VAL A 147 0.42 -0.94 -2.84
N THR A 148 1.47 -1.50 -2.25
CA THR A 148 1.84 -2.91 -2.44
C THR A 148 0.91 -3.76 -1.57
N ARG A 149 0.13 -4.63 -2.22
CA ARG A 149 -0.96 -5.41 -1.58
C ARG A 149 -0.55 -6.86 -1.39
N ASP A 150 -1.43 -7.61 -0.72
CA ASP A 150 -1.34 -9.06 -0.53
C ASP A 150 -0.08 -9.48 0.25
N ILE A 151 0.37 -8.60 1.16
CA ILE A 151 1.47 -8.88 2.10
C ILE A 151 0.87 -9.51 3.36
N ASP A 152 0.38 -10.72 3.21
CA ASP A 152 -0.35 -11.41 4.28
C ASP A 152 0.60 -12.06 5.28
N ILE A 153 0.14 -12.17 6.54
CA ILE A 153 0.88 -12.75 7.65
C ILE A 153 -0.04 -13.66 8.45
N VAL A 154 0.42 -14.87 8.75
CA VAL A 154 -0.25 -15.77 9.69
C VAL A 154 0.46 -15.69 11.03
N VAL A 155 -0.31 -15.46 12.09
CA VAL A 155 0.16 -15.40 13.47
C VAL A 155 -0.52 -16.51 14.25
N ASP A 156 0.28 -17.42 14.80
CA ASP A 156 -0.22 -18.43 15.72
C ASP A 156 0.06 -18.00 17.16
N LEU A 157 -1.00 -17.70 17.91
CA LEU A 157 -0.94 -17.23 19.28
C LEU A 157 -0.50 -18.31 20.27
N GLY A 158 -0.38 -19.57 19.83
CA GLY A 158 0.30 -20.62 20.61
C GLY A 158 1.75 -20.24 20.96
N ILE A 159 2.41 -19.39 20.16
CA ILE A 159 3.76 -18.88 20.48
C ILE A 159 3.81 -18.15 21.83
N LEU A 160 2.73 -17.48 22.21
CA LEU A 160 2.61 -16.77 23.49
C LEU A 160 2.43 -17.71 24.68
N GLN A 161 2.15 -18.99 24.40
CA GLN A 161 2.00 -20.07 25.37
C GLN A 161 3.25 -20.97 25.40
N GLY A 162 4.33 -20.56 24.71
CA GLY A 162 5.58 -21.32 24.61
C GLY A 162 5.55 -22.45 23.57
N GLU A 163 4.56 -22.47 22.67
CA GLU A 163 4.51 -23.44 21.60
C GLU A 163 5.52 -23.13 20.49
N LYS A 164 6.07 -24.18 19.88
CA LYS A 164 6.95 -24.04 18.72
C LYS A 164 6.12 -23.95 17.45
N ILE A 165 6.04 -22.75 16.88
CA ILE A 165 5.24 -22.48 15.69
C ILE A 165 6.05 -22.67 14.41
N PRO A 166 5.56 -23.47 13.44
CA PRO A 166 6.20 -23.58 12.12
C PRO A 166 6.31 -22.23 11.42
N GLY A 167 7.47 -21.96 10.80
CA GLY A 167 7.71 -20.73 10.04
C GLY A 167 8.20 -19.55 10.88
N MET A 168 8.13 -19.61 12.20
CA MET A 168 8.79 -18.60 13.05
C MET A 168 10.31 -18.60 12.88
N ASP A 169 10.89 -19.76 12.62
CA ASP A 169 12.32 -19.89 12.32
C ASP A 169 12.71 -19.11 11.05
N ILE A 170 11.81 -18.95 10.07
CA ILE A 170 12.04 -18.13 8.88
C ILE A 170 12.17 -16.65 9.28
N CYS A 171 11.29 -16.18 10.16
CA CYS A 171 11.25 -14.81 10.62
C CYS A 171 12.48 -14.43 11.46
N GLU A 172 12.97 -15.38 12.24
CA GLU A 172 14.11 -15.21 13.14
C GLU A 172 15.46 -15.42 12.44
N ARG A 173 15.50 -16.16 11.33
CA ARG A 173 16.76 -16.52 10.61
C ARG A 173 17.61 -15.32 10.18
N VAL A 174 16.97 -14.18 9.96
CA VAL A 174 17.64 -12.94 9.55
C VAL A 174 18.18 -12.12 10.72
N LEU A 175 17.81 -12.48 11.95
CA LEU A 175 18.26 -11.77 13.14
C LEU A 175 19.64 -12.30 13.59
N PRO A 176 20.50 -11.42 14.12
CA PRO A 176 21.72 -11.82 14.79
C PRO A 176 21.44 -12.73 16.00
N ALA A 177 22.36 -13.66 16.27
CA ALA A 177 22.22 -14.64 17.35
C ALA A 177 22.10 -13.98 18.73
N GLU A 178 22.73 -12.82 18.91
CA GLU A 178 22.67 -12.01 20.12
C GLU A 178 21.24 -11.54 20.41
N LEU A 179 20.46 -11.22 19.38
CA LEU A 179 19.09 -10.75 19.52
C LEU A 179 18.12 -11.91 19.77
N LEU A 180 18.39 -13.08 19.19
CA LEU A 180 17.67 -14.32 19.50
C LEU A 180 17.87 -14.73 20.96
N ALA A 181 19.09 -14.58 21.49
CA ALA A 181 19.37 -14.90 22.89
C ALA A 181 18.63 -14.01 23.90
N VAL A 182 18.28 -12.77 23.53
CA VAL A 182 17.47 -11.87 24.37
C VAL A 182 16.02 -12.37 24.44
N ARG A 183 15.47 -12.83 23.32
CA ARG A 183 14.12 -13.40 23.24
C ARG A 183 13.97 -14.64 24.13
N ASP A 184 14.98 -15.51 24.17
CA ASP A 184 14.96 -16.72 24.99
C ASP A 184 15.07 -16.46 26.51
N GLN A 185 15.42 -15.24 26.92
CA GLN A 185 15.57 -14.85 28.35
C GLN A 185 14.33 -14.15 28.92
N GLY A 186 13.32 -13.84 28.09
CA GLY A 186 12.09 -13.18 28.49
C GLY A 186 11.07 -14.16 29.10
N ASP A 187 11.35 -14.64 30.31
CA ASP A 187 10.42 -15.38 31.20
C ASP A 187 10.20 -14.60 32.51
#